data_AF-T0HNI6-F1
#
_entry.id   AF-T0HNI6-F1
#
_cell.length_a   1.000
_cell.length_b   1.000
_cell.length_c   1.000
_cell.angle_alpha   90.00
_cell.angle_beta   90.00
_cell.angle_gamma   90.00
#
_symmetry.space_group_name_H-M   'P 1'
#
loop_
_entity.id
_entity.type
_entity.pdbx_description
1 polymer ?
#
loop_
_entity_poly.entity_id
_entity_poly.type
_entity_poly.pdbx_seq_one_letter_code
_entity_poly.pdbx_strand_id
1 'polypeptide(L)'
;MPITALPTPPSRTDAANFNVRAEAFLGALPTFVTQANALATETNGYATNAAASAATAINAPGTNATSTTSLAIGTGSKSLTVQTGKAFVVGQWVTITSTASPANWMHGQITAYTSGTGALFVNVGMTGGSGTIASWTVALAAPSQGTNALLATGSYADPAWITSLSAAKLTGSIGIASGGTGAPDAATARANLGLAIGTDVQAFNATLTSWAGKAVPAGVVVGTTDGQTLTNKTLTSPAINGGTFNAASTVSDSGTIATGSVGFRGVPQNSKTAAYTLVLTDNGKHISITTGGIVIPANASVAFPIGATIVIYNDSATAQTISITTDTLRQASTANTGSRTLDGYGLATLVKVAATTWVITGAGLN
;
A
#
# COMPACT_ATOMS: atom_id res chain seq x y z
N MET A 1 -22.38 55.86 -28.67
CA MET A 1 -23.75 56.35 -28.36
C MET A 1 -23.94 56.50 -26.85
N PRO A 2 -24.54 57.60 -26.32
CA PRO A 2 -24.77 57.75 -24.88
C PRO A 2 -25.93 56.88 -24.38
N ILE A 3 -25.76 56.24 -23.22
CA ILE A 3 -26.84 55.56 -22.50
C ILE A 3 -27.67 56.61 -21.76
N THR A 4 -28.99 56.57 -21.88
CA THR A 4 -29.89 57.43 -21.11
C THR A 4 -29.85 57.01 -19.64
N ALA A 5 -29.65 57.97 -18.72
CA ALA A 5 -29.63 57.68 -17.29
C ALA A 5 -30.96 57.07 -16.83
N LEU A 6 -30.88 55.97 -16.06
CA LEU A 6 -32.07 55.34 -15.50
C LEU A 6 -32.72 56.28 -14.45
N PRO A 7 -34.06 56.31 -14.37
CA PRO A 7 -34.78 56.98 -13.28
C PRO A 7 -34.36 56.44 -11.91
N THR A 8 -34.62 57.19 -10.84
CA THR A 8 -34.31 56.75 -9.47
C THR A 8 -35.01 55.42 -9.13
N PRO A 9 -34.29 54.39 -8.67
CA PRO A 9 -34.90 53.10 -8.37
C PRO A 9 -35.88 53.18 -7.18
N PRO A 10 -36.91 52.32 -7.13
CA PRO A 10 -37.81 52.25 -5.99
C PRO A 10 -37.07 51.77 -4.73
N SER A 11 -37.35 52.37 -3.57
CA SER A 11 -36.73 52.02 -2.29
C SER A 11 -37.78 51.80 -1.20
N ARG A 12 -37.59 50.76 -0.37
CA ARG A 12 -38.44 50.49 0.79
C ARG A 12 -38.34 51.57 1.88
N THR A 13 -37.27 52.37 1.86
CA THR A 13 -37.10 53.52 2.76
C THR A 13 -37.95 54.73 2.34
N ASP A 14 -38.57 54.70 1.15
CA ASP A 14 -39.45 55.74 0.61
C ASP A 14 -40.75 55.08 0.09
N ALA A 15 -41.51 54.49 1.02
CA ALA A 15 -42.70 53.71 0.70
C ALA A 15 -43.78 54.52 -0.04
N ALA A 16 -43.89 55.83 0.24
CA ALA A 16 -44.86 56.72 -0.38
C ALA A 16 -44.66 56.85 -1.90
N ASN A 17 -43.41 56.82 -2.37
CA ASN A 17 -43.08 56.97 -3.79
C ASN A 17 -42.71 55.67 -4.49
N PHE A 18 -42.79 54.53 -3.80
CA PHE A 18 -42.31 53.24 -4.29
C PHE A 18 -42.94 52.86 -5.64
N ASN A 19 -44.27 52.93 -5.76
CA ASN A 19 -44.99 52.50 -6.97
C ASN A 19 -44.67 53.40 -8.18
N VAL A 20 -44.67 54.72 -7.99
CA VAL A 20 -44.37 55.69 -9.06
C VAL A 20 -42.93 55.50 -9.57
N ARG A 21 -41.97 55.27 -8.67
CA ARG A 21 -40.57 54.99 -9.06
C ARG A 21 -40.42 53.61 -9.69
N ALA A 22 -41.16 52.61 -9.23
CA ALA A 22 -41.15 51.27 -9.80
C ALA A 22 -41.64 51.30 -11.25
N GLU A 23 -42.76 51.97 -11.53
CA GLU A 23 -43.28 52.11 -12.90
C GLU A 23 -42.31 52.86 -13.81
N ALA A 24 -41.76 53.99 -13.37
CA ALA A 24 -40.81 54.78 -14.14
C ALA A 24 -39.50 54.01 -14.42
N PHE A 25 -38.97 53.32 -13.41
CA PHE A 25 -37.75 52.52 -13.55
C PHE A 25 -37.97 51.32 -14.48
N LEU A 26 -39.04 50.55 -14.27
CA LEU A 26 -39.37 49.39 -15.10
C LEU A 26 -39.67 49.78 -16.55
N GLY A 27 -40.36 50.91 -16.76
CA GLY A 27 -40.64 51.45 -18.10
C GLY A 27 -39.39 51.90 -18.86
N ALA A 28 -38.31 52.28 -18.16
CA ALA A 28 -37.04 52.67 -18.78
C ALA A 28 -36.14 51.48 -19.16
N LEU A 29 -36.36 50.29 -18.58
CA LEU A 29 -35.50 49.12 -18.80
C LEU A 29 -35.45 48.64 -20.27
N PRO A 30 -36.55 48.59 -21.05
CA PRO A 30 -36.48 48.17 -22.46
C PRO A 30 -35.59 49.08 -23.33
N THR A 31 -35.68 50.39 -23.10
CA THR A 31 -34.83 51.37 -23.78
C THR A 31 -33.37 51.22 -23.36
N PHE A 32 -33.12 51.03 -22.05
CA PHE A 32 -31.77 50.75 -21.54
C PHE A 32 -31.17 49.48 -22.14
N VAL A 33 -31.94 48.38 -22.23
CA VAL A 33 -31.49 47.13 -22.86
C VAL A 33 -31.11 47.37 -24.33
N THR A 34 -31.93 48.10 -25.07
CA THR A 34 -31.66 48.44 -26.48
C THR A 34 -30.36 49.25 -26.62
N GLN A 35 -30.19 50.29 -25.79
CA GLN A 35 -29.01 51.14 -25.80
C GLN A 35 -27.75 50.39 -25.35
N ALA A 36 -27.86 49.51 -24.35
CA ALA A 36 -26.76 48.68 -23.87
C ALA A 36 -26.31 47.66 -24.94
N ASN A 37 -27.24 47.02 -25.64
CA ASN A 37 -26.93 46.11 -26.75
C ASN A 37 -26.27 46.84 -27.93
N ALA A 38 -26.73 48.05 -28.25
CA ALA A 38 -26.12 48.89 -29.27
C ALA A 38 -24.70 49.34 -28.87
N LEU A 39 -24.49 49.76 -27.62
CA LEU A 39 -23.17 50.10 -27.11
C LEU A 39 -22.20 48.91 -27.16
N ALA A 40 -22.67 47.71 -26.80
CA ALA A 40 -21.89 46.49 -26.92
C ALA A 40 -21.46 46.23 -28.38
N THR A 41 -22.39 46.42 -29.32
CA THR A 41 -22.11 46.29 -30.76
C THR A 41 -21.11 47.34 -31.27
N GLU A 42 -21.28 48.60 -30.89
CA GLU A 42 -20.39 49.71 -31.26
C GLU A 42 -18.98 49.50 -30.71
N THR A 43 -18.87 49.06 -29.46
CA THR A 43 -17.59 48.74 -28.80
C THR A 43 -16.86 47.60 -29.53
N ASN A 44 -17.58 46.56 -29.94
CA ASN A 44 -17.03 45.47 -30.75
C ASN A 44 -16.61 45.96 -32.16
N GLY A 45 -17.37 46.90 -32.73
CA GLY A 45 -17.04 47.57 -33.99
C GLY A 45 -15.74 48.39 -33.90
N TYR A 46 -15.54 49.15 -32.82
CA TYR A 46 -14.30 49.91 -32.62
C TYR A 46 -13.07 49.01 -32.50
N ALA A 47 -13.17 47.86 -31.83
CA ALA A 47 -12.09 46.88 -31.78
C ALA A 47 -11.73 46.37 -33.18
N THR A 48 -12.74 46.10 -34.01
CA THR A 48 -12.56 45.66 -35.40
C THR A 48 -11.92 46.76 -36.27
N ASN A 49 -12.38 48.01 -36.14
CA ASN A 49 -11.84 49.16 -36.88
C ASN A 49 -10.39 49.47 -36.47
N ALA A 50 -10.05 49.32 -35.19
CA ALA A 50 -8.68 49.47 -34.70
C ALA A 50 -7.75 48.40 -35.30
N ALA A 51 -8.19 47.14 -35.35
CA ALA A 51 -7.45 46.06 -36.01
C ALA A 51 -7.26 46.32 -37.52
N ALA A 52 -8.30 46.79 -38.21
CA ALA A 52 -8.22 47.17 -39.61
C ALA A 52 -7.24 48.34 -39.85
N SER A 53 -7.25 49.35 -38.97
CA SER A 53 -6.32 50.50 -39.04
C SER A 53 -4.86 50.08 -38.81
N ALA A 54 -4.62 49.11 -37.93
CA ALA A 54 -3.27 48.55 -37.74
C ALA A 54 -2.79 47.79 -38.99
N ALA A 55 -3.69 47.05 -39.66
CA ALA A 55 -3.37 46.33 -40.89
C ALA A 55 -3.04 47.27 -42.07
N THR A 56 -3.76 48.38 -42.22
CA THR A 56 -3.47 49.38 -43.27
C THR A 56 -2.17 50.12 -43.01
N ALA A 57 -1.82 50.39 -41.74
CA ALA A 57 -0.57 51.04 -41.37
C ALA A 57 0.68 50.20 -41.75
N ILE A 58 0.63 48.87 -41.62
CA ILE A 58 1.74 47.98 -42.01
C ILE A 58 1.93 47.97 -43.54
N ASN A 59 0.83 48.07 -44.30
CA ASN A 59 0.82 48.05 -45.76
C ASN A 59 0.95 49.44 -46.41
N ALA A 60 1.16 50.49 -45.62
CA ALA A 60 1.31 51.83 -46.14
C ALA A 60 2.57 51.94 -47.03
N PRO A 61 2.55 52.70 -48.15
CA PRO A 61 3.68 52.79 -49.08
C PRO A 61 5.04 53.16 -48.47
N GLY A 62 5.06 53.77 -47.27
CA GLY A 62 6.27 54.11 -46.54
C GLY A 62 6.88 52.95 -45.74
N THR A 63 6.10 51.95 -45.33
CA THR A 63 6.51 50.87 -44.42
C THR A 63 6.80 49.54 -45.13
N ASN A 64 6.64 49.52 -46.45
CA ASN A 64 7.05 48.43 -47.33
C ASN A 64 8.04 48.94 -48.38
N ALA A 65 8.93 48.08 -48.82
CA ALA A 65 9.91 48.41 -49.85
C ALA A 65 10.18 47.21 -50.75
N THR A 66 10.86 47.46 -51.86
CA THR A 66 11.43 46.42 -52.70
C THR A 66 12.94 46.63 -52.82
N SER A 67 13.67 45.55 -53.06
CA SER A 67 15.11 45.58 -53.28
C SER A 67 15.48 44.64 -54.42
N THR A 68 16.43 45.08 -55.24
CA THR A 68 17.03 44.29 -56.31
C THR A 68 18.41 43.74 -55.92
N THR A 69 18.82 43.90 -54.66
CA THR A 69 20.11 43.39 -54.18
C THR A 69 20.12 41.85 -54.23
N SER A 70 21.09 41.28 -54.94
CA SER A 70 21.30 39.83 -54.99
C SER A 70 21.83 39.35 -53.64
N LEU A 71 21.04 38.54 -52.93
CA LEU A 71 21.38 38.03 -51.61
C LEU A 71 21.14 36.53 -51.51
N ALA A 72 22.11 35.83 -50.92
CA ALA A 72 21.93 34.46 -50.48
C ALA A 72 21.11 34.42 -49.19
N ILE A 73 20.07 33.58 -49.17
CA ILE A 73 19.28 33.29 -47.97
C ILE A 73 20.20 32.69 -46.91
N GLY A 74 20.23 33.28 -45.73
CA GLY A 74 20.99 32.78 -44.59
C GLY A 74 20.86 33.70 -43.37
N THR A 75 21.30 33.21 -42.22
CA THR A 75 21.31 33.98 -40.97
C THR A 75 22.49 34.96 -40.90
N GLY A 76 22.46 35.85 -39.91
CA GLY A 76 23.47 36.89 -39.68
C GLY A 76 23.17 38.20 -40.39
N SER A 77 24.14 39.11 -40.42
CA SER A 77 23.98 40.44 -41.01
C SER A 77 23.82 40.37 -42.53
N LYS A 78 22.73 40.95 -43.05
CA LYS A 78 22.45 41.12 -44.48
C LYS A 78 22.34 42.60 -44.81
N SER A 79 22.98 43.01 -45.90
CA SER A 79 22.94 44.38 -46.41
C SER A 79 22.19 44.40 -47.74
N LEU A 80 21.22 45.30 -47.87
CA LEU A 80 20.46 45.49 -49.10
C LEU A 80 20.16 46.97 -49.32
N THR A 81 19.91 47.33 -50.58
CA THR A 81 19.44 48.67 -50.95
C THR A 81 17.97 48.59 -51.29
N VAL A 82 17.14 49.33 -50.55
CA VAL A 82 15.71 49.51 -50.82
C VAL A 82 15.46 50.87 -51.49
N GLN A 83 14.22 51.19 -51.87
CA GLN A 83 13.92 52.56 -52.33
C GLN A 83 14.21 53.60 -51.24
N THR A 84 14.55 54.81 -51.66
CA THR A 84 14.76 55.97 -50.78
C THR A 84 13.44 56.45 -50.17
N GLY A 85 13.51 57.13 -49.01
CA GLY A 85 12.36 57.77 -48.39
C GLY A 85 11.36 56.83 -47.72
N LYS A 86 11.76 55.58 -47.43
CA LYS A 86 10.94 54.64 -46.64
C LYS A 86 11.05 54.97 -45.15
N ALA A 87 10.01 54.62 -44.40
CA ALA A 87 9.84 54.91 -42.98
C ALA A 87 10.31 53.74 -42.10
N PHE A 88 11.44 53.12 -42.45
CA PHE A 88 12.07 52.10 -41.61
C PHE A 88 12.89 52.75 -40.49
N VAL A 89 12.91 52.12 -39.32
CA VAL A 89 13.65 52.58 -38.14
C VAL A 89 14.51 51.44 -37.61
N VAL A 90 15.72 51.77 -37.13
CA VAL A 90 16.60 50.81 -36.46
C VAL A 90 15.89 50.18 -35.26
N GLY A 91 16.02 48.86 -35.10
CA GLY A 91 15.35 48.08 -34.06
C GLY A 91 13.99 47.52 -34.46
N GLN A 92 13.37 48.00 -35.55
CA GLN A 92 12.16 47.38 -36.10
C GLN A 92 12.49 46.01 -36.72
N TRP A 93 11.52 45.12 -36.68
CA TRP A 93 11.61 43.82 -37.31
C TRP A 93 11.03 43.87 -38.72
N VAL A 94 11.68 43.16 -39.64
CA VAL A 94 11.25 43.05 -41.03
C VAL A 94 11.29 41.61 -41.51
N THR A 95 10.40 41.30 -42.44
CA THR A 95 10.52 40.11 -43.29
C THR A 95 10.92 40.56 -44.69
N ILE A 96 12.01 40.00 -45.19
CA ILE A 96 12.55 40.16 -46.54
C ILE A 96 12.14 38.90 -47.32
N THR A 97 11.12 39.02 -48.16
CA THR A 97 10.50 37.90 -48.87
C THR A 97 10.79 38.01 -50.36
N SER A 98 11.09 36.88 -51.01
CA SER A 98 11.24 36.87 -52.47
C SER A 98 9.94 37.31 -53.12
N THR A 99 10.00 38.31 -54.00
CA THR A 99 8.82 38.83 -54.71
C THR A 99 8.17 37.77 -55.60
N ALA A 100 8.98 36.85 -56.15
CA ALA A 100 8.51 35.81 -57.07
C ALA A 100 8.11 34.50 -56.37
N SER A 101 8.65 34.20 -55.19
CA SER A 101 8.43 32.93 -54.51
C SER A 101 8.38 33.13 -52.99
N PRO A 102 7.22 33.44 -52.40
CA PRO A 102 7.11 33.81 -50.99
C PRO A 102 7.56 32.74 -49.98
N ALA A 103 7.76 31.48 -50.40
CA ALA A 103 8.37 30.44 -49.59
C ALA A 103 9.86 30.71 -49.25
N ASN A 104 10.52 31.57 -50.05
CA ASN A 104 11.89 32.03 -49.84
C ASN A 104 11.87 33.37 -49.11
N TRP A 105 12.34 33.41 -47.86
CA TRP A 105 12.30 34.61 -47.04
C TRP A 105 13.40 34.63 -45.97
N MET A 106 13.69 35.82 -45.46
CA MET A 106 14.58 36.09 -44.33
C MET A 106 13.84 37.00 -43.34
N HIS A 107 13.90 36.72 -42.06
CA HIS A 107 13.28 37.53 -41.02
C HIS A 107 14.32 37.96 -39.98
N GLY A 108 14.31 39.25 -39.63
CA GLY A 108 15.34 39.82 -38.79
C GLY A 108 15.06 41.25 -38.33
N GLN A 109 15.95 41.75 -37.49
CA GLN A 109 15.86 43.10 -36.93
C GLN A 109 16.75 44.06 -37.73
N ILE A 110 16.24 45.25 -38.05
CA ILE A 110 17.01 46.30 -38.70
C ILE A 110 18.10 46.79 -37.74
N THR A 111 19.35 46.73 -38.16
CA THR A 111 20.51 47.20 -37.39
C THR A 111 21.01 48.57 -37.87
N ALA A 112 20.76 48.94 -39.12
CA ALA A 112 21.02 50.27 -39.65
C ALA A 112 20.13 50.58 -40.86
N TYR A 113 19.71 51.83 -41.02
CA TYR A 113 18.98 52.32 -42.19
C TYR A 113 19.35 53.77 -42.52
N THR A 114 19.61 54.06 -43.80
CA THR A 114 19.86 55.42 -44.29
C THR A 114 18.79 55.80 -45.31
N SER A 115 17.82 56.62 -44.93
CA SER A 115 16.64 56.93 -45.76
C SER A 115 16.97 57.63 -47.09
N GLY A 116 18.03 58.44 -47.12
CA GLY A 116 18.49 59.16 -48.32
C GLY A 116 19.11 58.27 -49.39
N THR A 117 19.71 57.13 -49.02
CA THR A 117 20.37 56.21 -49.95
C THR A 117 19.65 54.86 -50.09
N GLY A 118 18.72 54.56 -49.19
CA GLY A 118 18.02 53.26 -49.14
C GLY A 118 18.88 52.12 -48.59
N ALA A 119 20.09 52.38 -48.09
CA ALA A 119 20.94 51.34 -47.51
C ALA A 119 20.31 50.81 -46.20
N LEU A 120 20.06 49.50 -46.15
CA LEU A 120 19.40 48.81 -45.05
C LEU A 120 20.23 47.60 -44.62
N PHE A 121 20.49 47.49 -43.31
CA PHE A 121 21.16 46.35 -42.69
C PHE A 121 20.18 45.65 -41.77
N VAL A 122 20.09 44.33 -41.90
CA VAL A 122 19.18 43.48 -41.12
C VAL A 122 19.97 42.31 -40.56
N ASN A 123 19.91 42.11 -39.25
CA ASN A 123 20.42 40.90 -38.62
C ASN A 123 19.35 39.80 -38.71
N VAL A 124 19.55 38.84 -39.60
CA VAL A 124 18.60 37.76 -39.90
C VAL A 124 18.74 36.63 -38.90
N GLY A 125 17.65 36.32 -38.20
CA GLY A 125 17.59 35.22 -37.23
C GLY A 125 16.87 33.98 -37.75
N MET A 126 15.98 34.13 -38.74
CA MET A 126 15.19 33.03 -39.30
C MET A 126 15.10 33.14 -40.82
N THR A 127 15.04 32.00 -41.49
CA THR A 127 14.94 31.92 -42.95
C THR A 127 13.97 30.82 -43.38
N GLY A 128 13.30 31.02 -44.50
CA GLY A 128 12.58 29.98 -45.23
C GLY A 128 13.20 29.80 -46.62
N GLY A 129 13.28 28.55 -47.07
CA GLY A 129 13.85 28.22 -48.38
C GLY A 129 15.38 28.35 -48.44
N SER A 130 15.93 28.43 -49.65
CA SER A 130 17.37 28.50 -49.92
C SER A 130 17.68 29.18 -51.26
N GLY A 131 18.96 29.45 -51.53
CA GLY A 131 19.43 30.02 -52.80
C GLY A 131 19.76 31.51 -52.75
N THR A 132 20.11 32.07 -53.91
CA THR A 132 20.43 33.50 -54.09
C THR A 132 19.33 34.16 -54.90
N ILE A 133 18.70 35.20 -54.33
CA ILE A 133 17.55 35.88 -54.92
C ILE A 133 17.90 37.36 -55.15
N ALA A 134 17.46 37.91 -56.27
CA ALA A 134 17.74 39.29 -56.68
C ALA A 134 16.48 40.18 -56.74
N SER A 135 15.33 39.70 -56.25
CA SER A 135 14.10 40.48 -56.14
C SER A 135 13.42 40.21 -54.82
N TRP A 136 13.40 41.22 -53.96
CA TRP A 136 12.90 41.16 -52.60
C TRP A 136 11.81 42.18 -52.36
N THR A 137 10.83 41.81 -51.54
CA THR A 137 9.89 42.70 -50.88
C THR A 137 10.23 42.72 -49.40
N VAL A 138 10.42 43.91 -48.83
CA VAL A 138 10.75 44.13 -47.42
C VAL A 138 9.54 44.77 -46.75
N ALA A 139 9.00 44.15 -45.70
CA ALA A 139 7.86 44.67 -44.96
C ALA A 139 8.12 44.62 -43.46
N LEU A 140 7.55 45.56 -42.72
CA LEU A 140 7.54 45.52 -41.26
C LEU A 140 6.89 44.23 -40.75
N ALA A 141 7.44 43.69 -39.67
CA ALA A 141 6.98 42.46 -39.04
C ALA A 141 7.00 42.59 -37.51
N ALA A 142 6.32 41.67 -36.84
CA ALA A 142 6.45 41.49 -35.40
C ALA A 142 7.85 40.92 -35.05
N PRO A 143 8.32 41.06 -33.79
CA PRO A 143 9.56 40.43 -33.35
C PRO A 143 9.64 38.94 -33.64
N SER A 144 10.84 38.48 -34.02
CA SER A 144 11.12 37.06 -34.20
C SER A 144 10.88 36.33 -32.88
N GLN A 145 9.91 35.44 -32.88
CA GLN A 145 9.78 34.46 -31.82
C GLN A 145 10.65 33.28 -32.21
N GLY A 146 11.57 32.86 -31.33
CA GLY A 146 12.49 31.77 -31.63
C GLY A 146 11.72 30.53 -32.11
N THR A 147 12.34 29.74 -32.99
CA THR A 147 11.77 28.52 -33.59
C THR A 147 11.17 27.53 -32.57
N ASN A 148 11.52 27.67 -31.29
CA ASN A 148 11.14 26.78 -30.20
C ASN A 148 10.30 27.46 -29.10
N ALA A 149 9.73 28.64 -29.35
CA ALA A 149 8.90 29.31 -28.37
C ALA A 149 7.52 28.65 -28.29
N LEU A 150 7.21 28.03 -27.14
CA LEU A 150 5.84 27.62 -26.82
C LEU A 150 5.05 28.88 -26.43
N LEU A 151 4.26 29.37 -27.38
CA LEU A 151 3.65 30.69 -27.31
C LEU A 151 2.28 30.75 -26.65
N ALA A 152 1.73 29.59 -26.31
CA ALA A 152 0.43 29.48 -25.71
C ALA A 152 0.49 28.49 -24.55
N THR A 153 -0.26 28.78 -23.49
CA THR A 153 -0.61 27.82 -22.43
C THR A 153 -1.59 26.74 -22.92
N GLY A 154 -1.67 26.52 -24.24
CA GLY A 154 -2.55 25.54 -24.87
C GLY A 154 -1.91 24.16 -24.95
N SER A 155 -2.76 23.14 -25.12
CA SER A 155 -2.32 21.77 -25.37
C SER A 155 -2.08 21.56 -26.86
N TYR A 156 -0.96 20.94 -27.21
CA TYR A 156 -0.69 20.46 -28.56
C TYR A 156 -0.87 18.94 -28.57
N ALA A 157 -1.81 18.44 -29.37
CA ALA A 157 -1.92 17.01 -29.65
C ALA A 157 -0.91 16.66 -30.75
N ASP A 158 0.12 15.88 -30.41
CA ASP A 158 1.15 15.37 -31.32
C ASP A 158 1.74 16.41 -32.30
N PRO A 159 2.36 17.50 -31.79
CA PRO A 159 2.95 18.51 -32.65
C PRO A 159 4.11 17.94 -33.48
N ALA A 160 3.91 17.84 -34.80
CA ALA A 160 4.93 17.33 -35.74
C ALA A 160 6.25 18.14 -35.74
N TRP A 161 6.23 19.39 -35.26
CA TRP A 161 7.43 20.24 -35.15
C TRP A 161 8.34 19.87 -33.97
N ILE A 162 7.86 19.10 -32.98
CA ILE A 162 8.68 18.53 -31.92
C ILE A 162 9.14 17.13 -32.35
N THR A 163 10.27 17.06 -33.03
CA THR A 163 10.84 15.78 -33.48
C THR A 163 11.68 15.08 -32.42
N SER A 164 12.25 15.85 -31.48
CA SER A 164 12.95 15.32 -30.32
C SER A 164 12.96 16.36 -29.19
N LEU A 165 12.91 15.87 -27.95
CA LEU A 165 13.07 16.71 -26.77
C LEU A 165 14.00 16.02 -25.79
N SER A 166 15.09 16.69 -25.44
CA SER A 166 16.00 16.23 -24.41
C SER A 166 15.27 16.22 -23.06
N ALA A 167 15.24 15.06 -22.38
CA ALA A 167 14.64 14.95 -21.05
C ALA A 167 15.29 15.92 -20.04
N ALA A 168 16.60 16.19 -20.17
CA ALA A 168 17.32 17.13 -19.30
C ALA A 168 16.87 18.60 -19.48
N LYS A 169 16.14 18.91 -20.56
CA LYS A 169 15.55 20.24 -20.81
C LYS A 169 14.13 20.37 -20.27
N LEU A 170 13.52 19.26 -19.84
CA LEU A 170 12.26 19.28 -19.11
C LEU A 170 12.56 19.50 -17.62
N THR A 171 12.49 20.76 -17.20
CA THR A 171 12.71 21.14 -15.80
C THR A 171 11.38 21.33 -15.07
N GLY A 172 11.34 20.98 -13.78
CA GLY A 172 10.13 21.11 -12.95
C GLY A 172 9.27 19.84 -12.93
N SER A 173 8.04 19.97 -12.43
CA SER A 173 7.09 18.86 -12.36
C SER A 173 6.41 18.64 -13.71
N ILE A 174 6.62 17.45 -14.29
CA ILE A 174 5.97 17.04 -15.53
C ILE A 174 4.75 16.19 -15.15
N GLY A 175 3.56 16.63 -15.56
CA GLY A 175 2.36 15.82 -15.46
C GLY A 175 2.39 14.73 -16.54
N ILE A 176 2.74 13.50 -16.17
CA ILE A 176 2.65 12.35 -17.08
C ILE A 176 1.28 11.69 -16.86
N ALA A 177 0.41 11.75 -17.86
CA ALA A 177 -0.87 11.05 -17.83
C ALA A 177 -0.65 9.54 -17.58
N SER A 178 -1.51 8.94 -16.74
CA SER A 178 -1.44 7.50 -16.41
C SER A 178 -0.07 7.02 -15.91
N GLY A 179 0.70 7.88 -15.24
CA GLY A 179 2.01 7.54 -14.68
C GLY A 179 3.03 7.07 -15.72
N GLY A 180 2.86 7.43 -17.00
CA GLY A 180 3.74 7.03 -18.10
C GLY A 180 3.43 5.65 -18.69
N THR A 181 2.44 4.95 -18.15
CA THR A 181 2.00 3.64 -18.68
C THR A 181 0.95 3.78 -19.78
N GLY A 182 0.31 4.95 -19.93
CA GLY A 182 -0.80 5.14 -20.86
C GLY A 182 -2.08 4.37 -20.51
N ALA A 183 -2.15 3.78 -19.32
CA ALA A 183 -3.25 2.93 -18.88
C ALA A 183 -4.25 3.66 -17.96
N PRO A 184 -5.57 3.50 -18.15
CA PRO A 184 -6.58 4.06 -17.25
C PRO A 184 -6.80 3.22 -15.97
N ASP A 185 -6.27 2.00 -15.93
CA ASP A 185 -6.45 1.05 -14.83
C ASP A 185 -5.13 0.34 -14.48
N ALA A 186 -5.08 -0.24 -13.28
CA ALA A 186 -3.88 -0.90 -12.77
C ALA A 186 -3.52 -2.18 -13.53
N ALA A 187 -4.48 -2.88 -14.15
CA ALA A 187 -4.21 -4.12 -14.87
C ALA A 187 -3.47 -3.85 -16.18
N THR A 188 -3.98 -2.91 -16.96
CA THR A 188 -3.36 -2.42 -18.19
C THR A 188 -2.03 -1.74 -17.90
N ALA A 189 -1.91 -1.00 -16.79
CA ALA A 189 -0.64 -0.39 -16.38
C ALA A 189 0.46 -1.43 -16.15
N ARG A 190 0.14 -2.54 -15.45
CA ARG A 190 1.09 -3.65 -15.25
C ARG A 190 1.46 -4.32 -16.57
N ALA A 191 0.49 -4.56 -17.45
CA ALA A 191 0.75 -5.15 -18.75
C ALA A 191 1.69 -4.28 -19.59
N ASN A 192 1.48 -2.96 -19.60
CA ASN A 192 2.33 -2.01 -20.33
C ASN A 192 3.74 -1.90 -19.74
N LEU A 193 3.90 -2.16 -18.43
CA LEU A 193 5.21 -2.29 -17.78
C LEU A 193 5.84 -3.69 -17.93
N GLY A 194 5.14 -4.65 -18.54
CA GLY A 194 5.61 -6.03 -18.68
C GLY A 194 5.58 -6.85 -17.38
N LEU A 195 4.78 -6.44 -16.39
CA LEU A 195 4.69 -7.08 -15.08
C LEU A 195 3.54 -8.08 -15.03
N ALA A 196 3.80 -9.30 -14.59
CA ALA A 196 2.77 -10.31 -14.31
C ALA A 196 2.60 -10.58 -12.79
N ILE A 197 1.35 -10.81 -12.40
CA ILE A 197 1.02 -11.20 -11.02
C ILE A 197 1.46 -12.65 -10.80
N GLY A 198 2.17 -12.90 -9.70
CA GLY A 198 2.75 -14.19 -9.35
C GLY A 198 4.17 -14.39 -9.86
N THR A 199 4.69 -13.49 -10.70
CA THR A 199 6.08 -13.48 -11.16
C THR A 199 6.80 -12.21 -10.72
N ASP A 200 6.41 -11.06 -11.27
CA ASP A 200 7.06 -9.76 -11.05
C ASP A 200 6.41 -9.01 -9.88
N VAL A 201 5.10 -9.25 -9.67
CA VAL A 201 4.30 -8.64 -8.60
C VAL A 201 3.64 -9.75 -7.80
N GLN A 202 3.77 -9.74 -6.48
CA GLN A 202 3.08 -10.73 -5.64
C GLN A 202 1.55 -10.57 -5.76
N ALA A 203 0.84 -11.69 -5.86
CA ALA A 203 -0.62 -11.69 -5.83
C ALA A 203 -1.11 -11.21 -4.46
N PHE A 204 -2.08 -10.30 -4.46
CA PHE A 204 -2.73 -9.93 -3.20
C PHE A 204 -3.45 -11.14 -2.62
N ASN A 205 -3.11 -11.49 -1.38
CA ASN A 205 -3.83 -12.45 -0.57
C ASN A 205 -3.85 -11.95 0.87
N ALA A 206 -5.03 -11.91 1.51
CA ALA A 206 -5.18 -11.45 2.88
C ALA A 206 -4.30 -12.23 3.87
N THR A 207 -4.11 -13.53 3.65
CA THR A 207 -3.22 -14.35 4.49
C THR A 207 -1.75 -14.01 4.25
N LEU A 208 -1.37 -13.63 3.02
CA LEU A 208 -0.02 -13.20 2.69
C LEU A 208 0.31 -11.84 3.32
N THR A 209 -0.63 -10.90 3.39
CA THR A 209 -0.47 -9.64 4.12
C THR A 209 -0.25 -9.89 5.62
N SER A 210 -1.04 -10.80 6.21
CA SER A 210 -0.85 -11.22 7.60
C SER A 210 0.50 -11.90 7.84
N TRP A 211 1.00 -12.65 6.84
CA TRP A 211 2.29 -13.33 6.91
C TRP A 211 3.48 -12.38 6.72
N ALA A 212 3.40 -11.44 5.77
CA ALA A 212 4.47 -10.49 5.45
C ALA A 212 4.77 -9.51 6.59
N GLY A 213 3.79 -9.22 7.45
CA GLY A 213 3.96 -8.39 8.64
C GLY A 213 4.53 -9.12 9.86
N LYS A 214 4.67 -10.45 9.82
CA LYS A 214 5.27 -11.22 10.92
C LYS A 214 6.79 -11.16 10.81
N ALA A 215 7.45 -10.80 11.92
CA ALA A 215 8.90 -10.95 12.02
C ALA A 215 9.26 -12.41 11.72
N VAL A 216 10.22 -12.63 10.82
CA VAL A 216 10.74 -13.98 10.53
C VAL A 216 11.14 -14.60 11.86
N PRO A 217 10.52 -15.70 12.31
CA PRO A 217 11.00 -16.39 13.50
C PRO A 217 12.46 -16.76 13.27
N ALA A 218 13.33 -16.46 14.23
CA ALA A 218 14.72 -16.86 14.12
C ALA A 218 14.79 -18.41 14.11
N GLY A 219 14.93 -19.02 12.93
CA GLY A 219 15.02 -20.46 12.72
C GLY A 219 13.92 -21.06 11.84
N VAL A 220 13.82 -22.39 11.86
CA VAL A 220 12.70 -23.19 11.33
C VAL A 220 11.76 -23.42 12.50
N VAL A 221 10.43 -23.24 12.39
CA VAL A 221 9.35 -23.94 13.17
C VAL A 221 8.12 -23.04 13.50
N VAL A 222 6.95 -23.70 13.49
CA VAL A 222 5.56 -23.39 13.95
C VAL A 222 5.09 -21.94 14.19
N GLY A 223 3.88 -21.64 13.68
CA GLY A 223 3.25 -20.31 13.72
C GLY A 223 2.85 -19.80 15.11
N THR A 224 2.37 -18.55 15.14
CA THR A 224 2.44 -17.69 16.34
C THR A 224 1.22 -17.68 17.27
N THR A 225 0.09 -18.29 16.92
CA THR A 225 -1.15 -18.10 17.70
C THR A 225 -2.18 -19.24 17.62
N ASP A 226 -2.10 -20.14 16.64
CA ASP A 226 -3.08 -21.22 16.46
C ASP A 226 -2.54 -22.56 16.97
N GLY A 227 -3.44 -23.51 17.25
CA GLY A 227 -3.05 -24.89 17.55
C GLY A 227 -2.36 -25.53 16.34
N GLN A 228 -1.13 -26.01 16.53
CA GLN A 228 -0.32 -26.59 15.45
C GLN A 228 -0.25 -28.11 15.58
N THR A 229 -0.63 -28.82 14.53
CA THR A 229 -0.43 -30.27 14.43
C THR A 229 0.90 -30.55 13.73
N LEU A 230 1.85 -31.17 14.43
CA LEU A 230 3.18 -31.51 13.90
C LEU A 230 3.24 -32.98 13.50
N THR A 231 2.76 -33.32 12.30
CA THR A 231 2.82 -34.69 11.78
C THR A 231 4.21 -34.98 11.18
N ASN A 232 4.80 -36.14 11.53
CA ASN A 232 6.10 -36.61 11.02
C ASN A 232 7.26 -35.63 11.21
N LYS A 233 7.28 -34.86 12.31
CA LYS A 233 8.40 -33.96 12.64
C LYS A 233 9.27 -34.54 13.74
N THR A 234 10.59 -34.38 13.58
CA THR A 234 11.58 -34.70 14.60
C THR A 234 11.84 -33.45 15.44
N LEU A 235 11.57 -33.51 16.75
CA LEU A 235 11.95 -32.46 17.69
C LEU A 235 13.29 -32.84 18.34
N THR A 236 14.35 -32.08 18.10
CA THR A 236 15.67 -32.31 18.70
C THR A 236 15.82 -31.40 19.92
N SER A 237 15.83 -31.98 21.12
CA SER A 237 15.92 -31.25 22.40
C SER A 237 14.83 -30.19 22.66
N PRO A 238 13.52 -30.50 22.49
CA PRO A 238 12.47 -29.52 22.78
C PRO A 238 12.30 -29.30 24.29
N ALA A 239 12.06 -28.05 24.68
CA ALA A 239 11.48 -27.73 25.99
C ALA A 239 9.96 -27.56 25.84
N ILE A 240 9.16 -28.42 26.46
CA ILE A 240 7.69 -28.38 26.40
C ILE A 240 7.14 -28.10 27.80
N ASN A 241 6.84 -26.83 28.09
CA ASN A 241 6.22 -26.42 29.36
C ASN A 241 4.69 -26.52 29.27
N GLY A 242 4.08 -27.37 30.08
CA GLY A 242 2.60 -27.50 30.17
C GLY A 242 1.97 -28.44 29.14
N GLY A 243 2.76 -29.31 28.49
CA GLY A 243 2.21 -30.34 27.60
C GLY A 243 1.44 -31.42 28.37
N THR A 244 0.23 -31.73 27.91
CA THR A 244 -0.57 -32.86 28.43
C THR A 244 -0.26 -34.11 27.61
N PHE A 245 0.31 -35.14 28.23
CA PHE A 245 0.42 -36.47 27.62
C PHE A 245 -0.89 -37.25 27.88
N ASN A 246 -1.53 -37.75 26.83
CA ASN A 246 -2.73 -38.60 26.97
C ASN A 246 -2.35 -40.08 27.06
N ALA A 247 -3.32 -40.94 27.41
CA ALA A 247 -3.09 -42.38 27.57
C ALA A 247 -2.62 -43.11 26.29
N ALA A 248 -2.77 -42.50 25.11
CA ALA A 248 -2.31 -43.05 23.83
C ALA A 248 -0.86 -42.65 23.49
N SER A 249 -0.21 -41.81 24.31
CA SER A 249 1.16 -41.36 24.10
C SER A 249 2.14 -42.50 24.45
N THR A 250 2.89 -42.99 23.46
CA THR A 250 3.96 -43.96 23.68
C THR A 250 5.28 -43.23 23.93
N VAL A 251 5.85 -43.40 25.11
CA VAL A 251 7.21 -42.93 25.42
C VAL A 251 8.14 -44.14 25.32
N SER A 252 9.00 -44.18 24.30
CA SER A 252 10.02 -45.23 24.15
C SER A 252 11.20 -44.95 25.10
N ASP A 253 11.69 -45.99 25.77
CA ASP A 253 12.78 -45.97 26.75
C ASP A 253 14.20 -45.84 26.15
N SER A 254 14.31 -45.63 24.84
CA SER A 254 15.61 -45.63 24.14
C SER A 254 16.44 -44.35 24.32
N GLY A 255 15.90 -43.30 24.94
CA GLY A 255 16.65 -42.12 25.38
C GLY A 255 17.06 -42.24 26.85
N THR A 256 18.15 -41.57 27.26
CA THR A 256 18.52 -41.46 28.69
C THR A 256 17.40 -40.80 29.48
N ILE A 257 16.47 -41.61 29.98
CA ILE A 257 15.61 -41.24 31.09
C ILE A 257 16.51 -41.29 32.32
N ALA A 258 17.09 -40.14 32.69
CA ALA A 258 17.85 -40.02 33.93
C ALA A 258 16.90 -40.25 35.12
N THR A 259 16.68 -41.50 35.49
CA THR A 259 15.92 -42.00 36.66
C THR A 259 14.44 -41.58 36.79
N GLY A 260 13.81 -40.96 35.79
CA GLY A 260 12.37 -40.65 35.85
C GLY A 260 11.69 -40.27 34.53
N SER A 261 10.79 -41.14 34.05
CA SER A 261 9.62 -40.87 33.19
C SER A 261 8.89 -42.21 33.00
N VAL A 262 7.58 -42.43 33.13
CA VAL A 262 6.36 -41.61 33.13
C VAL A 262 5.46 -42.24 34.22
N GLY A 263 5.22 -41.53 35.32
CA GLY A 263 4.58 -42.05 36.54
C GLY A 263 4.92 -41.20 37.77
N PHE A 264 4.46 -41.60 38.96
CA PHE A 264 4.84 -40.91 40.21
C PHE A 264 6.33 -41.12 40.51
N ARG A 265 7.07 -40.03 40.78
CA ARG A 265 8.52 -40.03 41.12
C ARG A 265 8.84 -40.54 42.54
N GLY A 266 7.84 -41.08 43.22
CA GLY A 266 7.88 -41.66 44.56
C GLY A 266 6.63 -42.53 44.71
N VAL A 267 6.35 -43.01 45.91
CA VAL A 267 5.09 -43.70 46.21
C VAL A 267 4.14 -42.68 46.83
N PRO A 268 3.10 -42.17 46.12
CA PRO A 268 2.23 -41.15 46.69
C PRO A 268 1.46 -41.70 47.88
N GLN A 269 1.39 -40.91 48.94
CA GLN A 269 0.60 -41.24 50.11
C GLN A 269 -0.90 -41.00 49.86
N ASN A 270 -1.72 -41.97 50.23
CA ASN A 270 -3.16 -41.86 50.38
C ASN A 270 -3.52 -42.12 51.86
N SER A 271 -3.72 -41.05 52.64
CA SER A 271 -3.98 -41.13 54.08
C SER A 271 -5.43 -41.50 54.39
N LYS A 272 -5.66 -42.40 55.35
CA LYS A 272 -6.98 -42.91 55.76
C LYS A 272 -7.12 -42.94 57.28
N THR A 273 -8.26 -42.47 57.78
CA THR A 273 -8.58 -42.41 59.21
C THR A 273 -9.79 -43.26 59.60
N ALA A 274 -10.17 -44.19 58.74
CA ALA A 274 -11.27 -45.14 58.92
C ALA A 274 -11.05 -46.35 57.99
N ALA A 275 -11.90 -47.38 58.15
CA ALA A 275 -11.86 -48.56 57.30
C ALA A 275 -11.89 -48.20 55.81
N TYR A 276 -10.99 -48.80 55.02
CA TYR A 276 -10.82 -48.43 53.61
C TYR A 276 -10.69 -49.66 52.71
N THR A 277 -11.56 -49.72 51.69
CA THR A 277 -11.47 -50.70 50.61
C THR A 277 -10.60 -50.15 49.49
N LEU A 278 -9.58 -50.91 49.08
CA LEU A 278 -8.68 -50.49 47.99
C LEU A 278 -9.43 -50.30 46.68
N VAL A 279 -9.03 -49.31 45.88
CA VAL A 279 -9.59 -49.02 44.55
C VAL A 279 -8.48 -48.97 43.50
N LEU A 280 -8.82 -49.09 42.21
CA LEU A 280 -7.83 -49.16 41.11
C LEU A 280 -6.80 -48.02 41.12
N THR A 281 -7.20 -46.83 41.58
CA THR A 281 -6.33 -45.64 41.64
C THR A 281 -5.30 -45.69 42.78
N ASP A 282 -5.32 -46.72 43.62
CA ASP A 282 -4.30 -46.97 44.65
C ASP A 282 -3.07 -47.71 44.09
N ASN A 283 -3.14 -48.25 42.88
CA ASN A 283 -2.00 -48.89 42.25
C ASN A 283 -0.81 -47.92 42.11
N GLY A 284 0.35 -48.30 42.62
CA GLY A 284 1.56 -47.48 42.66
C GLY A 284 1.61 -46.46 43.81
N LYS A 285 0.65 -46.50 44.75
CA LYS A 285 0.58 -45.62 45.95
C LYS A 285 0.85 -46.38 47.23
N HIS A 286 1.03 -45.64 48.33
CA HIS A 286 0.96 -46.19 49.69
C HIS A 286 -0.28 -45.72 50.40
N ILE A 287 -0.92 -46.62 51.13
CA ILE A 287 -2.03 -46.31 52.02
C ILE A 287 -1.48 -46.15 53.43
N SER A 288 -1.65 -44.97 54.01
CA SER A 288 -1.27 -44.67 55.40
C SER A 288 -2.52 -44.68 56.24
N ILE A 289 -2.75 -45.72 57.05
CA ILE A 289 -4.02 -45.91 57.77
C ILE A 289 -3.84 -45.83 59.28
N THR A 290 -4.74 -45.12 59.97
CA THR A 290 -4.68 -44.96 61.43
C THR A 290 -5.68 -45.85 62.19
N THR A 291 -6.78 -46.30 61.57
CA THR A 291 -7.79 -47.16 62.21
C THR A 291 -8.74 -47.81 61.20
N GLY A 292 -9.45 -48.87 61.60
CA GLY A 292 -10.54 -49.52 60.86
C GLY A 292 -10.13 -50.61 59.87
N GLY A 293 -8.83 -50.77 59.58
CA GLY A 293 -8.31 -51.80 58.67
C GLY A 293 -8.48 -51.51 57.18
N ILE A 294 -7.80 -52.34 56.38
CA ILE A 294 -7.83 -52.28 54.91
C ILE A 294 -8.57 -53.49 54.37
N VAL A 295 -9.39 -53.29 53.34
CA VAL A 295 -10.05 -54.39 52.61
C VAL A 295 -9.50 -54.47 51.19
N ILE A 296 -8.95 -55.62 50.83
CA ILE A 296 -8.66 -55.97 49.44
C ILE A 296 -10.01 -56.39 48.81
N PRO A 297 -10.53 -55.66 47.81
CA PRO A 297 -11.80 -56.02 47.18
C PRO A 297 -11.68 -57.34 46.42
N ALA A 298 -12.81 -58.04 46.25
CA ALA A 298 -12.90 -59.21 45.39
C ALA A 298 -12.58 -58.82 43.94
N ASN A 299 -11.83 -59.66 43.22
CA ASN A 299 -11.50 -59.41 41.81
C ASN A 299 -12.75 -59.25 40.92
N ALA A 300 -13.86 -59.91 41.29
CA ALA A 300 -15.14 -59.76 40.61
C ALA A 300 -15.75 -58.35 40.71
N SER A 301 -15.38 -57.57 41.73
CA SER A 301 -15.86 -56.21 41.95
C SER A 301 -14.86 -55.14 41.51
N VAL A 302 -13.56 -55.36 41.77
CA VAL A 302 -12.48 -54.43 41.42
C VAL A 302 -11.28 -55.26 40.93
N ALA A 303 -11.18 -55.41 39.61
CA ALA A 303 -10.14 -56.21 38.97
C ALA A 303 -8.83 -55.41 38.82
N PHE A 304 -7.97 -55.45 39.83
CA PHE A 304 -6.62 -54.88 39.72
C PHE A 304 -5.80 -55.62 38.66
N PRO A 305 -5.00 -54.91 37.84
CA PRO A 305 -4.12 -55.55 36.87
C PRO A 305 -3.05 -56.40 37.58
N ILE A 306 -2.63 -57.50 36.94
CA ILE A 306 -1.46 -58.27 37.41
C ILE A 306 -0.24 -57.34 37.40
N GLY A 307 0.54 -57.36 38.48
CA GLY A 307 1.63 -56.41 38.74
C GLY A 307 1.20 -55.18 39.54
N ALA A 308 -0.10 -55.00 39.84
CA ALA A 308 -0.53 -53.92 40.72
C ALA A 308 0.19 -54.02 42.07
N THR A 309 0.83 -52.93 42.48
CA THR A 309 1.67 -52.87 43.67
C THR A 309 1.20 -51.74 44.55
N ILE A 310 0.87 -52.05 45.80
CA ILE A 310 0.33 -51.10 46.78
C ILE A 310 1.08 -51.31 48.08
N VAL A 311 1.60 -50.23 48.66
CA VAL A 311 2.24 -50.29 49.99
C VAL A 311 1.21 -49.93 51.05
N ILE A 312 1.20 -50.59 52.19
CA ILE A 312 0.34 -50.31 53.33
C ILE A 312 1.26 -49.97 54.51
N TYR A 313 1.08 -48.79 55.08
CA TYR A 313 1.72 -48.36 56.31
C TYR A 313 0.66 -48.22 57.40
N ASN A 314 0.85 -48.95 58.50
CA ASN A 314 0.02 -48.80 59.70
C ASN A 314 0.52 -47.60 60.49
N ASP A 315 -0.13 -46.45 60.32
CA ASP A 315 0.19 -45.21 61.02
C ASP A 315 -0.52 -45.14 62.39
N SER A 316 -0.48 -46.24 63.14
CA SER A 316 -1.06 -46.35 64.48
C SER A 316 -0.26 -47.32 65.35
N ALA A 317 -0.42 -47.20 66.67
CA ALA A 317 0.19 -48.13 67.63
C ALA A 317 -0.57 -49.46 67.75
N THR A 318 -1.78 -49.56 67.18
CA THR A 318 -2.64 -50.73 67.24
C THR A 318 -2.57 -51.52 65.94
N ALA A 319 -2.67 -52.85 66.03
CA ALA A 319 -2.73 -53.71 64.84
C ALA A 319 -3.90 -53.35 63.91
N GLN A 320 -3.63 -53.33 62.61
CA GLN A 320 -4.63 -53.15 61.55
C GLN A 320 -4.83 -54.46 60.79
N THR A 321 -6.08 -54.84 60.52
CA THR A 321 -6.36 -56.00 59.69
C THR A 321 -6.37 -55.61 58.22
N ILE A 322 -5.60 -56.33 57.41
CA ILE A 322 -5.68 -56.34 55.94
C ILE A 322 -6.55 -57.53 55.57
N SER A 323 -7.82 -57.24 55.32
CA SER A 323 -8.85 -58.23 55.07
C SER A 323 -8.90 -58.63 53.60
N ILE A 324 -9.13 -59.92 53.34
CA ILE A 324 -9.53 -60.43 52.04
C ILE A 324 -10.69 -61.41 52.21
N THR A 325 -11.63 -61.43 51.27
CA THR A 325 -12.85 -62.24 51.36
C THR A 325 -12.83 -63.44 50.42
N THR A 326 -13.13 -63.24 49.13
CA THR A 326 -13.25 -64.31 48.13
C THR A 326 -11.95 -64.62 47.39
N ASP A 327 -11.01 -63.66 47.39
CA ASP A 327 -9.71 -63.79 46.76
C ASP A 327 -8.68 -64.37 47.75
N THR A 328 -7.54 -64.82 47.24
CA THR A 328 -6.43 -65.34 48.05
C THR A 328 -5.40 -64.25 48.33
N LEU A 329 -5.14 -63.96 49.60
CA LEU A 329 -3.97 -63.19 50.04
C LEU A 329 -2.95 -64.19 50.61
N ARG A 330 -1.78 -64.28 49.99
CA ARG A 330 -0.68 -65.18 50.40
C ARG A 330 0.44 -64.37 51.03
N GLN A 331 0.92 -64.79 52.20
CA GLN A 331 2.11 -64.19 52.80
C GLN A 331 3.36 -64.78 52.14
N ALA A 332 4.24 -63.92 51.65
CA ALA A 332 5.46 -64.32 50.97
C ALA A 332 6.30 -65.26 51.84
N SER A 333 6.98 -66.21 51.21
CA SER A 333 7.83 -67.22 51.87
C SER A 333 7.12 -68.14 52.87
N THR A 334 5.78 -68.20 52.86
CA THR A 334 4.98 -69.07 53.73
C THR A 334 3.88 -69.80 52.95
N ALA A 335 3.28 -70.83 53.56
CA ALA A 335 2.06 -71.46 53.06
C ALA A 335 0.78 -70.69 53.46
N ASN A 336 0.88 -69.69 54.33
CA ASN A 336 -0.25 -69.01 54.94
C ASN A 336 -1.11 -68.30 53.88
N THR A 337 -2.42 -68.33 54.04
CA THR A 337 -3.41 -67.60 53.21
C THR A 337 -4.46 -66.89 54.07
N GLY A 338 -5.27 -66.02 53.46
CA GLY A 338 -6.36 -65.30 54.14
C GLY A 338 -5.96 -63.91 54.63
N SER A 339 -6.83 -63.27 55.41
CA SER A 339 -6.56 -61.95 55.99
C SER A 339 -5.27 -61.94 56.82
N ARG A 340 -4.60 -60.79 56.88
CA ARG A 340 -3.37 -60.58 57.66
C ARG A 340 -3.51 -59.43 58.62
N THR A 341 -2.72 -59.46 59.68
CA THR A 341 -2.62 -58.37 60.65
C THR A 341 -1.29 -57.66 60.44
N LEU A 342 -1.34 -56.34 60.34
CA LEU A 342 -0.16 -55.48 60.32
C LEU A 342 -0.05 -54.80 61.68
N ASP A 343 0.97 -55.14 62.44
CA ASP A 343 1.25 -54.58 63.76
C ASP A 343 1.47 -53.07 63.71
N GLY A 344 1.43 -52.43 64.87
CA GLY A 344 1.63 -50.99 65.00
C GLY A 344 2.92 -50.53 64.31
N TYR A 345 2.85 -49.48 63.49
CA TYR A 345 3.96 -48.96 62.69
C TYR A 345 4.57 -49.95 61.68
N GLY A 346 3.88 -51.06 61.39
CA GLY A 346 4.25 -52.01 60.36
C GLY A 346 4.12 -51.45 58.94
N LEU A 347 4.90 -52.01 58.02
CA LEU A 347 4.90 -51.66 56.59
C LEU A 347 4.84 -52.94 55.76
N ALA A 348 3.83 -53.08 54.91
CA ALA A 348 3.68 -54.24 54.04
C ALA A 348 3.36 -53.83 52.59
N THR A 349 3.91 -54.57 51.63
CA THR A 349 3.66 -54.39 50.20
C THR A 349 2.77 -55.50 49.69
N LEU A 350 1.66 -55.11 49.06
CA LEU A 350 0.75 -55.95 48.30
C LEU A 350 1.19 -55.97 46.84
N VAL A 351 1.27 -57.16 46.24
CA VAL A 351 1.50 -57.35 44.80
C VAL A 351 0.45 -58.28 44.23
N LYS A 352 -0.28 -57.86 43.20
CA LYS A 352 -1.21 -58.70 42.45
C LYS A 352 -0.43 -59.65 41.54
N VAL A 353 -0.45 -60.95 41.82
CA VAL A 353 0.35 -61.94 41.05
C VAL A 353 -0.50 -62.81 40.11
N ALA A 354 -1.81 -62.91 40.35
CA ALA A 354 -2.76 -63.56 39.46
C ALA A 354 -4.17 -62.98 39.66
N ALA A 355 -5.12 -63.31 38.78
CA ALA A 355 -6.48 -62.76 38.77
C ALA A 355 -7.16 -62.75 40.15
N THR A 356 -7.02 -63.80 40.96
CA THR A 356 -7.60 -63.89 42.32
C THR A 356 -6.55 -64.04 43.41
N THR A 357 -5.27 -63.79 43.12
CA THR A 357 -4.17 -63.95 44.09
C THR A 357 -3.36 -62.68 44.28
N TRP A 358 -3.25 -62.26 45.53
CA TRP A 358 -2.36 -61.22 46.03
C TRP A 358 -1.26 -61.86 46.87
N VAL A 359 -0.06 -61.31 46.79
CA VAL A 359 1.06 -61.62 47.69
C VAL A 359 1.30 -60.42 48.58
N ILE A 360 1.55 -60.67 49.86
CA ILE A 360 1.90 -59.66 50.86
C ILE A 360 3.21 -60.00 51.54
N THR A 361 4.06 -59.00 51.74
CA THR A 361 5.31 -59.11 52.50
C THR A 361 5.60 -57.81 53.21
N GLY A 362 6.22 -57.85 54.39
CA GLY A 362 6.45 -56.64 55.18
C GLY A 362 6.96 -56.88 56.58
N ALA A 363 7.47 -55.82 57.21
CA ALA A 363 7.82 -55.82 58.63
C ALA A 363 6.55 -55.57 59.47
N GLY A 364 6.41 -56.33 60.57
CA GLY A 364 5.22 -56.29 61.43
C GLY A 364 4.01 -57.03 60.85
N LEU A 365 4.20 -57.91 59.87
CA LEU A 365 3.12 -58.66 59.23
C LEU A 365 2.95 -60.05 59.88
N ASN A 366 1.74 -60.32 60.39
CA ASN A 366 1.31 -61.58 61.00
C ASN A 366 0.13 -62.19 60.23
#